data_AF-A0A834WBZ1-F1
#
_entry.id   AF-A0A834WBZ1-F1
#
_cell.length_a   1.000
_cell.length_b   1.000
_cell.length_c   1.000
_cell.angle_alpha   90.00
_cell.angle_beta   90.00
_cell.angle_gamma   90.00
#
_symmetry.space_group_name_H-M   'P 1'
#
loop_
_entity.id
_entity.type
_entity.pdbx_description
1 polymer ?
#
loop_
_entity_poly.entity_id
_entity_poly.type
_entity_poly.pdbx_seq_one_letter_code
_entity_poly.pdbx_strand_id
1 'polypeptide(L)'
;MASSSSTKPNLDNGTIVIDTHHEFNQFHKIDRILFTHLVVSIGRDPGEAMKVVAYLVWLEKVSKDFRLVSKLLHWPDPSLNDLANEAILALNCVESDHFPYNVNIIGVLPLTQSVMQKCVTIRYLHENRVSIISAVTKIINDVCLRAFPDIVQEIQQEKEQEFVFKTRFQIAFHPSPHMDSMDF
;
A
#
# COMPACT_ATOMS: atom_id res chain seq x y z
N MET A 1 -65.34 -19.65 0.78
CA MET A 1 -64.06 -19.26 0.16
C MET A 1 -64.36 -18.13 -0.82
N ALA A 2 -64.11 -16.88 -0.42
CA ALA A 2 -64.30 -15.72 -1.27
C ALA A 2 -62.96 -14.97 -1.32
N SER A 3 -62.42 -14.86 -2.53
CA SER A 3 -61.18 -14.16 -2.84
C SER A 3 -61.36 -12.66 -2.59
N SER A 4 -60.53 -12.10 -1.71
CA SER A 4 -60.41 -10.65 -1.56
C SER A 4 -59.22 -10.16 -2.37
N SER A 5 -59.54 -9.35 -3.37
CA SER A 5 -58.58 -8.56 -4.14
C SER A 5 -58.06 -7.42 -3.27
N SER A 6 -56.75 -7.24 -3.22
CA SER A 6 -56.11 -6.02 -2.68
C SER A 6 -54.88 -5.71 -3.52
N THR A 7 -55.10 -4.95 -4.59
CA THR A 7 -54.05 -4.20 -5.27
C THR A 7 -53.60 -3.07 -4.35
N LYS A 8 -52.32 -3.07 -3.95
CA LYS A 8 -51.65 -1.87 -3.43
C LYS A 8 -50.31 -1.67 -4.16
N PRO A 9 -49.90 -0.41 -4.31
CA PRO A 9 -49.16 0.06 -5.47
C PRO A 9 -47.65 -0.11 -5.33
N ASN A 10 -47.02 -0.14 -6.50
CA ASN A 10 -45.60 -0.12 -6.79
C ASN A 10 -44.90 1.07 -6.08
N LEU A 11 -43.79 0.79 -5.39
CA LEU A 11 -42.84 1.81 -4.94
C LEU A 11 -41.43 1.29 -5.21
N ASP A 12 -40.97 1.63 -6.41
CA ASP A 12 -39.70 2.29 -6.70
C ASP A 12 -38.64 2.25 -5.59
N ASN A 13 -37.57 1.53 -5.85
CA ASN A 13 -36.28 2.17 -6.10
C ASN A 13 -35.29 1.07 -6.43
N GLY A 14 -34.98 0.95 -7.72
CA GLY A 14 -33.79 0.27 -8.19
C GLY A 14 -32.58 0.94 -7.55
N THR A 15 -32.19 0.48 -6.37
CA THR A 15 -30.82 0.63 -5.91
C THR A 15 -30.05 -0.40 -6.70
N ILE A 16 -29.75 -0.06 -7.95
CA ILE A 16 -28.58 -0.65 -8.59
C ILE A 16 -27.44 -0.14 -7.74
N VAL A 17 -26.97 -0.94 -6.77
CA VAL A 17 -25.71 -0.70 -6.09
C VAL A 17 -24.64 -0.90 -7.16
N ILE A 18 -24.45 0.13 -7.98
CA ILE A 18 -23.27 0.24 -8.81
C ILE A 18 -22.22 0.80 -7.85
N ASP A 19 -21.62 -0.09 -7.05
CA ASP A 19 -20.30 0.17 -6.45
C ASP A 19 -19.34 0.29 -7.65
N THR A 20 -19.33 1.45 -8.31
CA THR A 20 -18.41 1.64 -9.43
C THR A 20 -17.01 1.58 -8.84
N HIS A 21 -16.13 0.77 -9.44
CA HIS A 21 -14.73 0.69 -9.02
C HIS A 21 -14.07 2.08 -8.93
N HIS A 22 -14.56 3.04 -9.72
CA HIS A 22 -14.20 4.45 -9.63
C HIS A 22 -14.57 5.11 -8.29
N GLU A 23 -15.80 4.97 -7.81
CA GLU A 23 -16.23 5.49 -6.50
C GLU A 23 -15.41 4.86 -5.36
N PHE A 24 -15.14 3.56 -5.45
CA PHE A 24 -14.26 2.86 -4.49
C PHE A 24 -12.85 3.45 -4.49
N ASN A 25 -12.26 3.67 -5.67
CA ASN A 25 -10.94 4.29 -5.78
C ASN A 25 -10.94 5.74 -5.30
N GLN A 26 -12.02 6.48 -5.53
CA GLN A 26 -12.18 7.86 -5.05
C GLN A 26 -12.28 7.92 -3.52
N PHE A 27 -12.98 6.96 -2.90
CA PHE A 27 -13.04 6.81 -1.46
C PHE A 27 -11.66 6.52 -0.87
N HIS A 28 -10.88 5.65 -1.52
CA HIS A 28 -9.51 5.30 -1.12
C HIS A 28 -8.43 6.22 -1.72
N LYS A 29 -8.78 7.44 -2.16
CA LYS A 29 -7.85 8.34 -2.85
C LYS A 29 -6.59 8.64 -2.04
N ILE A 30 -6.71 8.85 -0.73
CA ILE A 30 -5.57 9.15 0.14
C ILE A 30 -4.63 7.95 0.27
N ASP A 31 -5.20 6.75 0.47
CA ASP A 31 -4.45 5.49 0.55
C ASP A 31 -3.70 5.22 -0.77
N ARG A 32 -4.37 5.46 -1.90
CA ARG A 32 -3.81 5.33 -3.25
C ARG A 32 -2.65 6.31 -3.48
N ILE A 33 -2.79 7.58 -3.08
CA ILE A 33 -1.72 8.57 -3.20
C ILE A 33 -0.51 8.14 -2.36
N LEU A 34 -0.73 7.66 -1.13
CA LEU A 34 0.36 7.18 -0.29
C LEU A 34 1.07 5.98 -0.92
N PHE A 35 0.30 5.01 -1.44
CA PHE A 35 0.85 3.85 -2.14
C PHE A 35 1.70 4.26 -3.34
N THR A 36 1.17 5.13 -4.22
CA THR A 36 1.93 5.65 -5.37
C THR A 36 3.20 6.36 -4.93
N HIS A 37 3.15 7.19 -3.89
CA HIS A 37 4.34 7.88 -3.36
C HIS A 37 5.41 6.87 -2.90
N LEU A 38 5.02 5.88 -2.09
CA LEU A 38 5.95 4.85 -1.59
C LEU A 38 6.63 4.08 -2.72
N VAL A 39 5.92 3.77 -3.80
CA VAL A 39 6.47 3.00 -4.92
C VAL A 39 7.28 3.87 -5.88
N VAL A 40 6.76 5.04 -6.25
CA VAL A 40 7.33 5.87 -7.33
C VAL A 40 8.41 6.80 -6.83
N SER A 41 8.17 7.54 -5.73
CA SER A 41 9.11 8.56 -5.26
C SER A 41 10.12 8.00 -4.28
N ILE A 42 9.67 7.13 -3.35
CA ILE A 42 10.57 6.47 -2.38
C ILE A 42 11.23 5.22 -2.99
N GLY A 43 10.60 4.57 -3.98
CA GLY A 43 11.19 3.44 -4.69
C GLY A 43 11.02 2.08 -4.01
N ARG A 44 10.00 1.89 -3.17
CA ARG A 44 9.73 0.59 -2.53
C ARG A 44 9.13 -0.43 -3.48
N ASP A 45 9.37 -1.70 -3.18
CA ASP A 45 8.66 -2.81 -3.82
C ASP A 45 7.13 -2.65 -3.63
N PRO A 46 6.30 -2.86 -4.68
CA PRO A 46 4.85 -2.73 -4.55
C PRO A 46 4.21 -3.63 -3.48
N GLY A 47 4.71 -4.85 -3.30
CA GLY A 47 4.21 -5.75 -2.26
C GLY A 47 4.54 -5.25 -0.86
N GLU A 48 5.76 -4.74 -0.68
CA GLU A 48 6.19 -4.11 0.57
C GLU A 48 5.41 -2.82 0.87
N ALA A 49 5.28 -1.93 -0.12
CA ALA A 49 4.52 -0.69 -0.01
C ALA A 49 3.05 -0.96 0.35
N MET A 50 2.46 -2.01 -0.23
CA MET A 50 1.10 -2.44 0.09
C MET A 50 0.95 -2.81 1.57
N LYS A 51 1.88 -3.61 2.11
CA LYS A 51 1.90 -3.97 3.53
C LYS A 51 2.03 -2.74 4.42
N VAL A 52 2.89 -1.78 4.04
CA VAL A 52 3.07 -0.51 4.77
C VAL A 52 1.77 0.29 4.80
N VAL A 53 1.10 0.49 3.65
CA VAL A 53 -0.18 1.22 3.62
C VAL A 53 -1.23 0.51 4.47
N ALA A 54 -1.36 -0.81 4.37
CA ALA A 54 -2.32 -1.56 5.18
C ALA A 54 -2.06 -1.41 6.69
N TYR A 55 -0.79 -1.41 7.10
CA TYR A 55 -0.40 -1.17 8.49
C TYR A 55 -0.74 0.26 8.95
N LEU A 56 -0.44 1.28 8.14
CA LEU A 56 -0.76 2.68 8.49
C LEU A 56 -2.27 2.94 8.55
N VAL A 57 -3.06 2.34 7.65
CA VAL A 57 -4.53 2.38 7.71
C VAL A 57 -5.06 1.66 8.97
N TRP A 58 -4.40 0.57 9.39
CA TRP A 58 -4.72 -0.07 10.67
C TRP A 58 -4.41 0.86 11.85
N LEU A 59 -3.24 1.52 11.86
CA LEU A 59 -2.87 2.50 12.88
C LEU A 59 -3.87 3.66 12.97
N GLU A 60 -4.32 4.18 11.82
CA GLU A 60 -5.37 5.20 11.72
C GLU A 60 -6.65 4.75 12.44
N LYS A 61 -7.10 3.51 12.21
CA LYS A 61 -8.29 2.93 12.85
C LYS A 61 -8.14 2.76 14.36
N VAL A 62 -6.99 2.28 14.85
CA VAL A 62 -6.79 2.02 16.28
C VAL A 62 -6.46 3.28 17.08
N SER A 63 -5.80 4.26 16.46
CA SER A 63 -5.53 5.57 17.06
C SER A 63 -6.79 6.45 17.10
N LYS A 64 -7.79 6.14 16.26
CA LYS A 64 -8.99 6.98 16.00
C LYS A 64 -8.65 8.34 15.38
N ASP A 65 -7.44 8.49 14.84
CA ASP A 65 -7.03 9.66 14.07
C ASP A 65 -7.26 9.40 12.59
N PHE A 66 -8.51 9.53 12.11
CA PHE A 66 -8.94 9.30 10.71
C PHE A 66 -8.29 10.22 9.65
N ARG A 67 -7.25 10.97 10.03
CA ARG A 67 -6.46 11.83 9.14
C ARG A 67 -4.98 11.49 9.19
N LEU A 68 -4.62 10.39 9.86
CA LEU A 68 -3.24 9.96 10.04
C LEU A 68 -2.57 9.74 8.69
N VAL A 69 -3.18 8.97 7.78
CA VAL A 69 -2.61 8.71 6.44
C VAL A 69 -2.49 10.02 5.65
N SER A 70 -3.49 10.90 5.73
CA SER A 70 -3.45 12.21 5.07
C SER A 70 -2.35 13.14 5.61
N LYS A 71 -2.06 13.11 6.92
CA LYS A 71 -0.96 13.87 7.52
C LYS A 71 0.40 13.37 7.04
N LEU A 72 0.55 12.05 6.89
CA LEU A 72 1.80 11.44 6.41
C LEU A 72 2.17 11.87 4.99
N LEU A 73 1.19 12.22 4.14
CA LEU A 73 1.46 12.76 2.81
C LEU A 73 2.20 14.11 2.82
N HIS A 74 2.23 14.80 3.96
CA HIS A 74 2.95 16.07 4.12
C HIS A 74 4.35 15.86 4.72
N TRP A 75 4.73 14.63 5.02
CA TRP A 75 6.06 14.33 5.54
C TRP A 75 7.10 14.36 4.43
N PRO A 76 8.35 14.77 4.73
CA PRO A 76 9.47 14.58 3.83
C PRO A 76 9.70 13.09 3.52
N ASP A 77 10.09 12.78 2.28
CA ASP A 77 10.35 11.41 1.82
C ASP A 77 11.27 10.60 2.76
N PRO A 78 12.37 11.16 3.33
CA PRO A 78 13.19 10.40 4.27
C PRO A 78 12.43 9.97 5.53
N SER A 79 11.61 10.86 6.10
CA SER A 79 10.82 10.56 7.30
C SER A 79 9.71 9.55 7.00
N LEU A 80 9.09 9.65 5.83
CA LEU A 80 8.09 8.68 5.40
C LEU A 80 8.73 7.32 5.14
N ASN A 81 9.93 7.29 4.59
CA ASN A 81 10.71 6.07 4.38
C ASN A 81 11.15 5.43 5.72
N ASP A 82 11.57 6.23 6.70
CA ASP A 82 11.89 5.73 8.04
C ASP A 82 10.66 5.15 8.75
N LEU A 83 9.49 5.79 8.62
CA LEU A 83 8.24 5.24 9.13
C LEU A 83 7.85 3.94 8.43
N ALA A 84 8.08 3.83 7.13
CA ALA A 84 7.86 2.59 6.39
C ALA A 84 8.82 1.47 6.85
N ASN A 85 10.08 1.79 7.20
CA ASN A 85 10.99 0.82 7.82
C ASN A 85 10.48 0.33 9.17
N GLU A 86 9.97 1.24 10.02
CA GLU A 86 9.32 0.89 11.28
C GLU A 86 8.09 -0.01 11.06
N ALA A 87 7.26 0.27 10.06
CA ALA A 87 6.10 -0.54 9.72
C ALA A 87 6.50 -1.97 9.32
N ILE A 88 7.55 -2.13 8.51
CA ILE A 88 8.07 -3.46 8.15
C ILE A 88 8.63 -4.19 9.37
N LEU A 89 9.35 -3.48 10.23
CA LEU A 89 9.84 -4.05 11.49
C LEU A 89 8.68 -4.53 12.38
N ALA A 90 7.64 -3.71 12.51
CA ALA A 90 6.42 -4.05 13.25
C ALA A 90 5.71 -5.27 12.65
N LEU A 91 5.59 -5.35 11.33
CA LEU A 91 4.95 -6.47 10.64
C LEU A 91 5.75 -7.77 10.80
N ASN A 92 7.07 -7.72 10.61
CA ASN A 92 7.94 -8.86 10.84
C ASN A 92 7.87 -9.35 12.30
N CYS A 93 7.72 -8.42 13.25
CA CYS A 93 7.50 -8.76 14.65
C CYS A 93 6.23 -9.58 14.86
N VAL A 94 5.10 -9.14 14.29
CA VAL A 94 3.82 -9.84 14.50
C VAL A 94 3.75 -11.13 13.68
N GLU A 95 4.43 -11.23 12.54
CA GLU A 95 4.50 -12.45 11.74
C GLU A 95 5.33 -13.54 12.44
N SER A 96 6.32 -13.18 13.28
CA SER A 96 7.13 -14.16 14.02
C SER A 96 6.35 -14.89 15.12
N ASP A 97 6.60 -16.19 15.29
CA ASP A 97 5.98 -17.01 16.35
C ASP A 97 6.62 -16.81 17.72
N HIS A 98 7.91 -16.44 17.74
CA HIS A 98 8.64 -16.13 18.96
C HIS A 98 9.07 -14.67 18.90
N PHE A 99 9.10 -13.99 20.05
CA PHE A 99 9.50 -12.59 20.11
C PHE A 99 10.92 -12.43 19.55
N PRO A 100 11.10 -11.79 18.38
CA PRO A 100 12.35 -11.91 17.63
C PRO A 100 13.41 -10.88 18.06
N TYR A 101 13.12 -10.07 19.09
CA TYR A 101 13.99 -8.99 19.55
C TYR A 101 14.49 -9.23 20.98
N ASN A 102 15.70 -8.76 21.29
CA ASN A 102 16.25 -8.87 22.64
C ASN A 102 15.48 -7.92 23.59
N VAL A 103 15.26 -8.32 24.85
CA VAL A 103 14.49 -7.56 25.86
C VAL A 103 15.04 -6.16 26.11
N ASN A 104 16.34 -5.95 25.85
CA ASN A 104 17.02 -4.65 25.92
C ASN A 104 16.75 -3.73 24.72
N ILE A 105 16.19 -4.25 23.63
CA ILE A 105 15.57 -3.45 22.58
C ILE A 105 14.12 -3.22 23.03
N ILE A 106 13.97 -2.35 24.03
CA ILE A 106 12.81 -1.47 24.08
C ILE A 106 13.06 -0.48 22.93
N GLY A 107 13.08 -0.86 21.66
CA GLY A 107 11.92 -1.40 20.94
C GLY A 107 10.89 -0.31 20.68
N VAL A 108 11.34 0.95 20.74
CA VAL A 108 10.57 2.12 20.39
C VAL A 108 10.44 2.10 18.87
N LEU A 109 9.21 2.15 18.37
CA LEU A 109 8.92 2.58 17.02
C LEU A 109 8.69 4.10 17.13
N PRO A 110 9.75 4.94 17.18
CA PRO A 110 9.61 6.34 17.57
C PRO A 110 8.66 7.12 16.67
N LEU A 111 8.68 6.87 15.36
CA LEU A 111 7.77 7.51 14.42
C LEU A 111 6.35 6.98 14.57
N THR A 112 6.17 5.68 14.74
CA THR A 112 4.86 5.06 15.03
C THR A 112 4.26 5.60 16.32
N GLN A 113 5.06 5.77 17.37
CA GLN A 113 4.62 6.36 18.63
C GLN A 113 4.27 7.84 18.50
N SER A 114 5.09 8.60 17.77
CA SER A 114 4.84 9.99 17.45
C SER A 114 3.49 10.16 16.75
N VAL A 115 3.22 9.29 15.78
CA VAL A 115 1.98 9.28 14.99
C VAL A 115 0.77 8.83 15.81
N MET A 116 0.91 7.80 16.67
CA MET A 116 -0.20 7.28 17.47
C MET A 116 -0.54 8.10 18.72
N GLN A 117 0.34 9.03 19.13
CA GLN A 117 0.23 9.78 20.38
C GLN A 117 0.04 8.88 21.62
N LYS A 118 0.47 7.61 21.52
CA LYS A 118 0.39 6.56 22.54
C LYS A 118 1.62 5.68 22.44
N CYS A 119 2.04 5.11 23.57
CA CYS A 119 3.14 4.15 23.61
C CYS A 119 2.73 2.82 22.96
N VAL A 120 2.88 2.71 21.64
CA VAL A 120 2.93 1.41 20.97
C VAL A 120 4.36 0.91 20.97
N THR A 121 4.56 -0.24 21.60
CA THR A 121 5.86 -0.89 21.68
C THR A 121 5.85 -2.14 20.80
N ILE A 122 7.03 -2.56 20.34
CA ILE A 122 7.17 -3.83 19.62
C ILE A 122 6.62 -5.01 20.44
N ARG A 123 6.79 -4.98 21.78
CA ARG A 123 6.22 -6.00 22.66
C ARG A 123 4.69 -6.02 22.63
N TYR A 124 4.05 -4.85 22.71
CA TYR A 124 2.60 -4.75 22.57
C TYR A 124 2.13 -5.34 21.24
N LEU A 125 2.82 -5.05 20.14
CA LEU A 125 2.49 -5.60 18.82
C LEU A 125 2.57 -7.13 18.84
N HIS A 126 3.67 -7.71 19.35
CA HIS A 126 3.82 -9.16 19.42
C HIS A 126 2.76 -9.83 20.30
N GLU A 127 2.46 -9.27 21.47
CA GLU A 127 1.43 -9.80 22.38
C GLU A 127 0.03 -9.81 21.73
N ASN A 128 -0.24 -8.88 20.82
CA ASN A 128 -1.50 -8.75 20.09
C ASN A 128 -1.44 -9.30 18.66
N ARG A 129 -0.39 -10.06 18.30
CA ARG A 129 -0.05 -10.41 16.90
C ARG A 129 -1.21 -11.01 16.11
N VAL A 130 -1.99 -11.90 16.70
CA VAL A 130 -3.09 -12.59 16.01
C VAL A 130 -4.16 -11.60 15.54
N SER A 131 -4.53 -10.66 16.41
CA SER A 131 -5.52 -9.63 16.09
C SER A 131 -4.98 -8.66 15.04
N ILE A 132 -3.70 -8.28 15.15
CA ILE A 132 -3.06 -7.34 14.23
C ILE A 132 -2.92 -7.96 12.84
N ILE A 133 -2.42 -9.19 12.73
CA ILE A 133 -2.34 -9.93 11.47
C ILE A 133 -3.71 -9.99 10.82
N SER A 134 -4.73 -10.43 11.56
CA SER A 134 -6.10 -10.52 11.02
C SER A 134 -6.62 -9.18 10.49
N ALA A 135 -6.39 -8.08 11.23
CA ALA A 135 -6.82 -6.75 10.83
C ALA A 135 -6.06 -6.22 9.60
N VAL A 136 -4.75 -6.39 9.55
CA VAL A 136 -3.91 -5.95 8.43
C VAL A 136 -4.21 -6.77 7.18
N THR A 137 -4.31 -8.10 7.29
CA THR A 137 -4.69 -8.96 6.16
C THR A 137 -6.07 -8.59 5.61
N LYS A 138 -7.03 -8.27 6.49
CA LYS A 138 -8.34 -7.79 6.05
C LYS A 138 -8.23 -6.50 5.25
N ILE A 139 -7.41 -5.53 5.69
CA ILE A 139 -7.20 -4.28 4.94
C ILE A 139 -6.54 -4.55 3.58
N ILE A 140 -5.55 -5.44 3.53
CA ILE A 140 -4.93 -5.84 2.26
C ILE A 140 -5.98 -6.36 1.28
N ASN A 141 -6.84 -7.29 1.72
CA ASN A 141 -7.83 -7.92 0.86
C ASN A 141 -8.98 -6.99 0.49
N ASP A 142 -9.53 -6.26 1.46
CA ASP A 142 -10.74 -5.46 1.28
C ASP A 142 -10.46 -4.09 0.66
N VAL A 143 -9.21 -3.60 0.76
CA VAL A 143 -8.79 -2.28 0.28
C VAL A 143 -7.68 -2.42 -0.76
N CYS A 144 -6.48 -2.83 -0.36
CA CYS A 144 -5.30 -2.68 -1.20
C CYS A 144 -5.37 -3.47 -2.52
N LEU A 145 -5.78 -4.74 -2.46
CA LEU A 145 -5.92 -5.60 -3.64
C LEU A 145 -7.04 -5.15 -4.58
N ARG A 146 -7.98 -4.33 -4.11
CA ARG A 146 -9.07 -3.76 -4.92
C ARG A 146 -8.71 -2.39 -5.46
N ALA A 147 -8.01 -1.57 -4.66
CA ALA A 147 -7.74 -0.16 -4.91
C ALA A 147 -6.39 0.12 -5.59
N PHE A 148 -5.43 -0.80 -5.60
CA PHE A 148 -4.09 -0.56 -6.17
C PHE A 148 -3.74 -1.26 -7.50
N PRO A 149 -4.50 -2.25 -8.04
CA PRO A 149 -4.07 -2.97 -9.24
C PRO A 149 -3.76 -2.10 -10.46
N ASP A 150 -4.56 -1.08 -10.71
CA ASP A 150 -4.38 -0.16 -11.83
C ASP A 150 -3.09 0.65 -11.70
N ILE A 151 -2.73 1.07 -10.48
CA ILE A 151 -1.47 1.75 -10.19
C ILE A 151 -0.27 0.82 -10.44
N VAL A 152 -0.35 -0.43 -9.96
CA VAL A 152 0.73 -1.41 -10.17
C VAL A 152 0.91 -1.71 -11.65
N GLN A 153 -0.19 -1.84 -12.39
CA GLN A 153 -0.17 -2.07 -13.84
C GLN A 153 0.46 -0.89 -14.59
N GLU A 154 0.08 0.34 -14.25
CA GLU A 154 0.65 1.56 -14.85
C GLU A 154 2.17 1.64 -14.64
N ILE A 155 2.63 1.47 -13.40
CA ILE A 155 4.05 1.50 -13.06
C ILE A 155 4.85 0.41 -13.81
N GLN A 156 4.28 -0.79 -13.95
CA GLN A 156 4.92 -1.87 -14.68
C GLN A 156 5.04 -1.56 -16.17
N GLN A 157 4.00 -0.99 -16.78
CA GLN A 157 4.00 -0.58 -18.18
C GLN A 157 5.02 0.54 -18.45
N GLU A 158 5.16 1.51 -17.55
CA GLU A 158 6.15 2.58 -17.66
C GLU A 158 7.58 2.03 -17.60
N LYS A 159 7.87 1.11 -16.67
CA LYS A 159 9.18 0.45 -16.58
C LYS A 159 9.52 -0.35 -17.83
N GLU A 160 8.55 -1.06 -18.39
CA GLU A 160 8.71 -1.81 -19.64
C GLU A 160 9.00 -0.89 -20.82
N GLN A 161 8.28 0.23 -20.92
CA GLN A 161 8.52 1.23 -21.97
C GLN A 161 9.89 1.90 -21.84
N GLU A 162 10.31 2.26 -20.62
CA GLU A 162 11.63 2.82 -20.35
C GLU A 162 12.74 1.83 -20.71
N PHE A 163 12.56 0.55 -20.38
CA PHE A 163 13.50 -0.51 -20.73
C PHE A 163 13.60 -0.70 -22.25
N VAL A 164 12.47 -0.75 -22.96
CA VAL A 164 12.43 -0.85 -24.43
C VAL A 164 13.11 0.36 -25.07
N PHE A 165 12.87 1.56 -24.54
CA PHE A 165 13.51 2.79 -24.98
C PHE A 165 15.03 2.69 -24.81
N LYS A 166 15.53 2.43 -23.59
CA LYS A 166 16.97 2.28 -23.32
C LYS A 166 17.62 1.23 -24.23
N THR A 167 16.97 0.09 -24.41
CA THR A 167 17.50 -1.01 -25.26
C THR A 167 17.59 -0.59 -26.73
N ARG A 168 16.56 0.06 -27.29
CA ARG A 168 16.56 0.50 -28.70
C ARG A 168 17.64 1.54 -29.00
N PHE A 169 17.90 2.46 -28.06
CA PHE A 169 18.94 3.47 -28.24
C PHE A 169 20.35 2.94 -27.91
N GLN A 170 20.50 1.92 -27.05
CA GLN A 170 21.80 1.28 -26.79
C GLN A 170 22.32 0.50 -28.01
N ILE A 171 21.44 -0.16 -28.78
CA ILE A 171 21.83 -0.91 -30.00
C ILE A 171 22.26 0.05 -31.13
N ALA A 172 21.74 1.28 -31.15
CA ALA A 172 22.07 2.27 -32.18
C ALA A 172 23.47 2.88 -32.05
N PHE A 173 24.19 2.65 -30.95
CA PHE A 173 25.53 3.21 -30.70
C PHE A 173 26.67 2.19 -30.76
N HIS A 174 26.45 0.97 -31.28
CA HIS A 174 27.58 0.07 -31.52
C HIS A 174 28.37 0.57 -32.74
N PRO A 175 29.64 1.02 -32.60
CA PRO A 175 30.44 1.39 -33.76
C PRO A 175 30.68 0.11 -34.57
N SER A 176 30.38 0.14 -35.87
CA SER A 176 30.80 -0.93 -36.77
C SER A 176 32.29 -1.20 -36.57
N PRO A 177 32.73 -2.47 -36.48
CA PRO A 177 34.15 -2.76 -36.47
C PRO A 177 34.73 -2.20 -37.77
N HIS A 178 35.59 -1.19 -37.60
CA HIS A 178 36.39 -0.61 -38.67
C HIS A 178 37.10 -1.75 -39.39
N MET A 179 36.75 -1.99 -40.65
CA MET A 179 37.57 -2.83 -41.51
C MET A 179 38.89 -2.09 -41.72
N ASP A 180 39.91 -2.49 -40.97
CA ASP A 180 41.27 -2.13 -41.30
C ASP A 180 41.60 -2.73 -42.66
N SER A 181 41.68 -1.82 -43.62
CA SER A 181 42.25 -1.98 -44.93
C SER A 181 43.62 -2.66 -44.84
N MET A 182 43.76 -3.74 -45.61
CA MET A 182 45.05 -4.23 -46.10
C MET A 182 45.87 -3.06 -46.65
N ASP A 183 47.05 -2.88 -46.08
CA ASP A 183 48.29 -2.34 -46.66
C ASP A 183 49.35 -2.69 -45.59
N PHE A 184 50.27 -3.65 -45.76
CA PHE A 184 51.27 -3.86 -46.80
C PHE A 184 51.63 -5.34 -46.94
#